data_AF-A0A382A7I6-F1
#
_entry.id   AF-A0A382A7I6-F1
#
_cell.length_a   1.000
_cell.length_b   1.000
_cell.length_c   1.000
_cell.angle_alpha   90.00
_cell.angle_beta   90.00
_cell.angle_gamma   90.00
#
_symmetry.space_group_name_H-M   'P 1'
#
loop_
_entity.id
_entity.type
_entity.pdbx_description
1 polymer ?
#
loop_
_entity_poly.entity_id
_entity_poly.type
_entity_poly.pdbx_seq_one_letter_code
_entity_poly.pdbx_strand_id
1 'polypeptide(L)' 'MRSPSASAPSTYGPLTTIYATLAHLYSGGAIQACQRWAVQSVPAGARVLFAGSGPGTDVVQAAQAGLRVTAVDCCPA' A
#
# COMPACT_ATOMS: atom_id res chain seq x y z
N MET A 1 0.32 -15.58 26.97
CA MET A 1 1.72 -15.22 26.68
C MET A 1 1.74 -14.37 25.41
N ARG A 2 2.06 -13.08 25.49
CA ARG A 2 2.34 -12.24 24.31
C ARG A 2 3.85 -12.23 24.11
N SER A 3 4.30 -12.73 22.96
CA SER A 3 5.71 -12.64 22.56
C SER A 3 6.05 -11.17 22.27
N PRO A 4 7.18 -10.63 22.73
CA PRO A 4 7.63 -9.32 22.29
C PRO A 4 8.09 -9.45 20.83
N SER A 5 7.29 -8.96 19.89
CA SER A 5 7.72 -8.80 18.51
C SER A 5 8.83 -7.77 18.50
N ALA A 6 10.08 -8.22 18.40
CA ALA A 6 11.24 -7.37 18.17
C ALA A 6 10.93 -6.50 16.95
N SER A 7 10.98 -5.17 17.12
CA SER A 7 10.86 -4.21 16.03
C SER A 7 12.09 -4.37 15.14
N ALA A 8 11.96 -5.15 14.07
CA ALA A 8 12.98 -5.23 13.04
C ALA A 8 13.25 -3.81 12.50
N PRO A 9 14.51 -3.44 12.25
CA PRO A 9 14.84 -2.12 11.72
C PRO A 9 14.11 -1.87 10.40
N SER A 10 13.51 -0.68 10.29
CA SER A 10 12.81 -0.19 9.10
C SER A 10 13.68 -0.41 7.86
N THR A 11 13.24 -1.29 6.97
CA THR A 11 13.98 -1.65 5.74
C THR A 11 13.54 -0.77 4.56
N TYR A 12 12.49 0.03 4.71
CA TYR A 12 12.05 1.00 3.70
C TYR A 12 12.84 2.32 3.83
N GLY A 13 14.16 2.24 3.59
CA GLY A 13 15.03 3.41 3.53
C GLY A 13 14.83 4.23 2.24
N PRO A 14 15.74 5.17 1.94
CA PRO A 14 15.69 6.01 0.73
C PRO A 14 15.53 5.22 -0.60
N LEU A 15 15.95 3.96 -0.60
CA LEU A 15 15.81 3.04 -1.72
C LEU A 15 14.36 2.84 -2.15
N THR A 16 13.39 2.92 -1.24
CA THR A 16 11.97 2.76 -1.57
C THR A 16 11.47 3.88 -2.46
N THR A 17 11.86 5.11 -2.17
CA THR A 17 11.52 6.28 -2.99
C THR A 17 12.19 6.18 -4.36
N ILE A 18 13.48 5.84 -4.39
CA ILE A 18 14.24 5.67 -5.64
C ILE A 18 13.59 4.59 -6.51
N TYR A 19 13.28 3.43 -5.92
CA TYR A 19 12.61 2.33 -6.61
C TYR A 19 11.24 2.77 -7.13
N ALA A 20 10.43 3.45 -6.31
CA ALA A 20 9.12 3.93 -6.73
C ALA A 20 9.19 4.91 -7.91
N THR A 21 10.16 5.82 -7.91
CA THR A 21 10.40 6.75 -9.03
C THR A 21 10.82 6.01 -10.29
N LEU A 22 11.79 5.08 -10.19
CA LEU A 22 12.24 4.29 -11.35
C LEU A 22 11.15 3.37 -11.89
N ALA A 23 10.38 2.72 -11.02
CA ALA A 23 9.26 1.88 -11.41
C ALA A 23 8.15 2.69 -12.08
N HIS A 24 7.88 3.90 -11.60
CA HIS A 24 6.93 4.81 -12.22
C HIS A 24 7.38 5.22 -13.64
N LEU A 25 8.66 5.61 -13.79
CA LEU A 25 9.23 5.98 -15.08
C LEU A 25 9.23 4.80 -16.06
N TYR A 26 9.70 3.62 -15.61
CA TYR A 26 9.74 2.41 -16.41
C TYR A 26 8.35 1.98 -16.91
N SER A 27 7.35 2.03 -16.03
CA SER A 27 5.98 1.61 -16.36
C SER A 27 5.14 2.71 -17.04
N GLY A 28 5.67 3.93 -17.18
CA GLY A 28 4.87 5.10 -17.58
C GLY A 28 3.66 5.34 -16.66
N GLY A 29 3.75 4.93 -15.39
CA GLY A 29 2.66 5.00 -14.43
C GLY A 29 1.58 3.92 -14.54
N ALA A 30 1.76 2.92 -15.42
CA ALA A 30 0.77 1.85 -15.61
C ALA A 30 0.53 1.00 -14.35
N ILE A 31 1.55 0.83 -13.50
CA ILE A 31 1.43 0.07 -12.24
C ILE A 31 0.42 0.76 -11.31
N GLN A 32 0.61 2.06 -11.06
CA GLN A 32 -0.31 2.83 -10.22
C GLN A 32 -1.70 2.97 -10.87
N ALA A 33 -1.76 3.09 -12.20
CA ALA A 33 -3.03 3.14 -12.92
C ALA A 33 -3.83 1.84 -12.76
N CYS A 34 -3.17 0.68 -12.84
CA CYS A 34 -3.80 -0.63 -12.63
C CYS A 34 -4.33 -0.78 -11.20
N GLN A 35 -3.55 -0.40 -10.19
CA GLN A 35 -3.99 -0.42 -8.79
C GLN A 35 -5.21 0.46 -8.56
N ARG A 36 -5.22 1.69 -9.11
CA ARG A 36 -6.39 2.59 -9.03
C ARG A 36 -7.61 2.01 -9.74
N TRP A 37 -7.44 1.44 -10.93
CA TRP A 37 -8.53 0.80 -11.66
C TRP A 37 -9.15 -0.34 -10.85
N ALA A 38 -8.32 -1.18 -10.22
CA ALA A 38 -8.78 -2.26 -9.35
C ALA A 38 -9.63 -1.72 -8.20
N VAL A 39 -9.17 -0.68 -7.49
CA VAL A 39 -9.93 -0.01 -6.42
C VAL A 39 -11.26 0.56 -6.93
N GLN A 40 -11.25 1.22 -8.09
CA GLN A 40 -12.45 1.84 -8.68
C GLN A 40 -13.50 0.81 -9.13
N SER A 41 -13.09 -0.42 -9.43
CA SER A 41 -14.01 -1.50 -9.78
C SER A 41 -14.74 -2.11 -8.58
N VAL A 42 -14.33 -1.77 -7.35
CA VAL A 42 -14.93 -2.30 -6.12
C VAL A 42 -16.11 -1.42 -5.69
N PRO A 43 -17.29 -2.00 -5.39
CA PRO A 43 -18.43 -1.24 -4.89
C PRO A 43 -18.12 -0.50 -3.58
N ALA A 44 -18.62 0.72 -3.44
CA ALA A 44 -18.53 1.48 -2.19
C ALA A 44 -19.10 0.67 -1.00
N GLY A 45 -18.47 0.82 0.17
CA GLY A 45 -18.83 0.08 1.38
C GLY A 45 -18.29 -1.35 1.46
N ALA A 46 -17.72 -1.90 0.38
CA ALA A 46 -17.06 -3.20 0.40
C ALA A 46 -15.84 -3.21 1.34
N ARG A 47 -15.51 -4.40 1.85
CA ARG A 47 -14.35 -4.62 2.73
C ARG A 47 -13.17 -5.10 1.89
N VAL A 48 -12.03 -4.42 2.00
CA VAL A 48 -10.83 -4.72 1.20
C VAL A 48 -9.62 -4.83 2.11
N LEU A 49 -8.78 -5.84 1.85
CA LEU A 49 -7.49 -6.06 2.51
C LEU A 49 -6.36 -5.62 1.58
N PHE A 50 -5.50 -4.73 2.08
CA PHE A 50 -4.22 -4.40 1.48
C PHE A 50 -3.13 -5.13 2.27
N ALA A 51 -2.45 -6.09 1.63
CA ALA A 51 -1.33 -6.81 2.22
C ALA A 51 -0.03 -6.28 1.61
N GLY A 52 0.92 -5.86 2.46
CA GLY A 52 2.13 -5.16 2.02
C GLY A 52 1.81 -3.78 1.47
N SER A 53 1.06 -2.97 2.23
CA SER A 53 0.60 -1.65 1.79
C SER A 53 1.72 -0.63 1.58
N GLY A 54 2.93 -0.90 2.08
CA GLY A 54 4.06 0.01 2.03
C GLY A 54 3.67 1.39 2.58
N PRO A 55 3.95 2.49 1.86
CA PRO A 55 3.61 3.86 2.29
C PRO A 55 2.10 4.11 2.48
N GLY A 56 1.23 3.23 2.00
CA GLY A 56 -0.22 3.31 2.22
C GLY A 56 -0.96 4.35 1.38
N THR A 57 -0.34 4.93 0.34
CA THR A 57 -1.00 5.94 -0.52
C THR A 57 -2.29 5.41 -1.15
N ASP A 58 -2.27 4.15 -1.61
CA ASP A 58 -3.43 3.53 -2.27
C ASP A 58 -4.50 3.10 -1.25
N VAL A 59 -4.07 2.75 -0.03
CA VAL A 59 -4.96 2.46 1.11
C VAL A 59 -5.80 3.69 1.45
N VAL A 60 -5.17 4.86 1.51
CA VAL A 60 -5.85 6.14 1.78
C VAL A 60 -6.83 6.47 0.66
N GLN A 61 -6.43 6.33 -0.61
CA GLN A 61 -7.33 6.57 -1.74
C GLN A 61 -8.55 5.63 -1.73
N ALA A 62 -8.35 4.34 -1.43
CA ALA A 62 -9.43 3.36 -1.30
C ALA A 62 -10.38 3.72 -0.15
N ALA A 63 -9.86 4.15 1.00
CA ALA A 63 -10.69 4.60 2.11
C ALA A 63 -11.49 5.86 1.76
N GLN A 64 -10.88 6.82 1.06
CA GLN A 64 -11.56 8.03 0.56
C GLN A 64 -12.64 7.72 -0.47
N ALA A 65 -12.48 6.63 -1.24
CA ALA A 65 -13.49 6.12 -2.16
C ALA A 65 -14.67 5.42 -1.45
N GLY A 66 -14.71 5.41 -0.11
CA GLY A 66 -15.81 4.86 0.68
C GLY A 66 -15.68 3.36 0.95
N LEU A 67 -14.52 2.76 0.73
CA LEU A 67 -14.25 1.36 1.05
C LEU A 67 -13.90 1.19 2.54
N ARG A 68 -14.24 0.04 3.10
CA ARG A 68 -13.81 -0.37 4.45
C ARG A 68 -12.47 -1.08 4.35
N VAL A 69 -11.41 -0.34 4.60
CA VAL A 69 -10.05 -0.81 4.35
C VAL A 69 -9.41 -1.42 5.59
N THR A 70 -8.74 -2.56 5.42
CA THR A 70 -7.78 -3.12 6.37
C THR A 70 -6.43 -3.15 5.67
N ALA A 71 -5.40 -2.57 6.27
CA ALA A 71 -4.04 -2.61 5.76
C ALA A 71 -3.14 -3.37 6.74
N VAL A 72 -2.29 -4.23 6.20
CA VAL A 72 -1.29 -4.99 6.96
C VAL A 72 0.04 -4.85 6.26
N ASP A 73 1.04 -4.41 7.00
CA ASP A 73 2.44 -4.36 6.56
C ASP A 73 3.35 -4.94 7.63
N CYS A 74 4.46 -5.54 7.20
CA CYS A 74 5.47 -6.08 8.11
C CYS A 74 6.44 -4.99 8.59
N CYS A 75 6.48 -3.84 7.94
CA CYS A 75 7.26 -2.70 8.39
C CYS A 75 6.41 -1.78 9.27
N PRO A 76 6.81 -1.54 10.53
CA PRO A 76 6.06 -0.67 11.44
C PRO A 76 6.17 0.83 11.11
N ALA A 77 7.12 1.25 10.25
CA ALA A 77 7.23 2.58 9.63
C ALA A 77 8.36 2.58 8.60
#